data_AF-A0A2D6MEK7-F1
#
_entry.id   AF-A0A2D6MEK7-F1
#
_cell.length_a   1.000
_cell.length_b   1.000
_cell.length_c   1.000
_cell.angle_alpha   90.00
_cell.angle_beta   90.00
_cell.angle_gamma   90.00
#
_symmetry.space_group_name_H-M   'P 1'
#
loop_
_entity.id
_entity.type
_entity.pdbx_description
1 polymer ?
#
loop_
_entity_poly.entity_id
_entity_poly.type
_entity_poly.pdbx_seq_one_letter_code
_entity_poly.pdbx_strand_id
1 'polypeptide(L)'
;MSYIDSKYLNILSPQLLRFKKKGDFLWNFRCPYCGDSQKSRSKARGFVYRKKNDLFYKCHNCGLGTTLGNLLKHVDSKIHKDYIMERYRSGVKSNNPEPEFKFDVPVFRKKGVLKNLKSISELSTDHPARKIIEKRHIPPKSFSDLYLCKSFYKFTNTLIPNKFPSLDGDHPRLLIPFRDEKGELFAYQGRAFGKEQPKYITIKLKDKDKIFGLDKVTKDKHIYIVEGPLDSLFIDNCIAIAGANFDKPLMIQGKFIQNGELTVVLDNEPRNREICKQMERTLSAGRKIVIWPDHMNWKDINDMIIAGYTKQQIQEIITDNTFCGAVAQLRFAEWRKINA
;
A
#
# COMPACT_ATOMS: atom_id res chain seq x y z
N MET A 1 -24.03 34.53 1.43
CA MET A 1 -23.17 35.35 2.30
C MET A 1 -23.31 34.87 3.73
N SER A 2 -22.22 34.51 4.39
CA SER A 2 -22.32 34.08 5.78
C SER A 2 -22.27 35.31 6.70
N TYR A 3 -23.37 35.64 7.36
CA TYR A 3 -23.39 36.60 8.48
C TYR A 3 -22.24 36.33 9.48
N ILE A 4 -21.88 35.05 9.63
CA ILE A 4 -20.78 34.52 10.42
C ILE A 4 -19.44 35.17 10.02
N ASP A 5 -19.15 35.34 8.74
CA ASP A 5 -17.86 35.92 8.29
C ASP A 5 -17.68 37.36 8.77
N SER A 6 -18.74 38.16 8.66
CA SER A 6 -18.71 39.55 9.15
C SER A 6 -18.69 39.60 10.68
N LYS A 7 -19.45 38.72 11.35
CA LYS A 7 -19.44 38.58 12.81
C LYS A 7 -18.02 38.34 13.33
N TYR A 8 -17.34 37.31 12.84
CA TYR A 8 -16.02 36.93 13.34
C TYR A 8 -14.91 37.91 12.94
N LEU A 9 -15.03 38.60 11.81
CA LEU A 9 -14.12 39.71 11.49
C LEU A 9 -14.28 40.88 12.48
N ASN A 10 -15.51 41.20 12.89
CA ASN A 10 -15.75 42.25 13.88
C ASN A 10 -15.30 41.83 15.29
N ILE A 11 -15.45 40.55 15.66
CA ILE A 11 -14.89 40.01 16.91
C ILE A 11 -13.36 40.12 16.91
N LEU A 12 -12.69 39.87 15.77
CA LEU A 12 -11.24 40.01 15.64
C LEU A 12 -10.78 41.48 15.63
N SER A 13 -11.67 42.43 15.32
CA SER A 13 -11.31 43.84 15.07
C SER A 13 -10.48 44.54 16.16
N PRO A 14 -10.66 44.29 17.48
CA PRO A 14 -9.83 44.93 18.51
C PRO A 14 -8.35 44.54 18.42
N GLN A 15 -8.04 43.39 17.84
CA GLN A 15 -6.66 42.90 17.64
C GLN A 15 -6.04 43.44 16.33
N LEU A 16 -6.84 44.07 15.46
CA LEU A 16 -6.40 44.60 14.18
C LEU A 16 -6.15 46.11 14.27
N LEU A 17 -4.89 46.51 14.14
CA LEU A 17 -4.52 47.93 14.19
C LEU A 17 -5.15 48.73 13.03
N ARG A 18 -5.70 49.90 13.35
CA ARG A 18 -6.35 50.83 12.41
C ARG A 18 -7.54 50.21 11.65
N PHE A 19 -8.27 49.30 12.27
CA PHE A 19 -9.47 48.71 11.69
C PHE A 19 -10.54 49.74 11.36
N LYS A 20 -10.94 49.78 10.08
CA LYS A 20 -12.01 50.65 9.57
C LYS A 20 -12.87 49.88 8.57
N LYS A 21 -14.18 49.93 8.74
CA LYS A 21 -15.15 49.53 7.70
C LYS A 21 -15.26 50.68 6.68
N LYS A 22 -15.06 50.36 5.40
CA LYS A 22 -15.02 51.31 4.28
C LYS A 22 -16.22 51.18 3.33
N GLY A 23 -16.99 50.11 3.47
CA GLY A 23 -18.24 49.85 2.77
C GLY A 23 -18.88 48.58 3.34
N ASP A 24 -19.98 48.12 2.74
CA ASP A 24 -20.75 47.01 3.31
C ASP A 24 -19.95 45.73 3.51
N PHE A 25 -19.06 45.42 2.56
CA PHE A 25 -18.19 44.25 2.57
C PHE A 25 -16.73 44.60 2.29
N LEU A 26 -16.28 45.75 2.79
CA LEU A 26 -14.91 46.21 2.64
C LEU A 26 -14.37 46.75 3.96
N TRP A 27 -13.29 46.16 4.44
CA TRP A 27 -12.57 46.60 5.64
C TRP A 27 -11.12 46.85 5.31
N ASN A 28 -10.55 47.87 5.96
CA ASN A 28 -9.16 48.26 5.83
C ASN A 28 -8.50 48.29 7.20
N PHE A 29 -7.30 47.73 7.31
CA PHE A 29 -6.50 47.73 8.54
C PHE A 29 -5.02 47.52 8.20
N ARG A 30 -4.17 47.73 9.20
CA ARG A 30 -2.74 47.46 9.10
C ARG A 30 -2.50 45.96 8.97
N CYS A 31 -1.71 45.55 7.99
CA CYS A 31 -1.45 44.14 7.73
C CYS A 31 -0.87 43.43 8.97
N PRO A 32 -1.52 42.38 9.52
CA PRO A 32 -0.99 41.67 10.69
C PRO A 32 0.23 40.80 10.35
N TYR A 33 0.39 40.39 9.09
CA TYR A 33 1.50 39.55 8.65
C TYR A 33 2.82 40.31 8.51
N CYS A 34 2.80 41.46 7.82
CA CYS A 34 4.03 42.21 7.52
C CYS A 34 4.14 43.54 8.30
N GLY A 35 3.11 43.92 9.06
CA GLY A 35 3.09 45.19 9.78
C GLY A 35 3.10 46.42 8.89
N ASP A 36 2.87 46.30 7.58
CA ASP A 36 2.87 47.39 6.59
C ASP A 36 4.19 48.17 6.44
N SER A 37 4.44 49.19 7.26
CA SER A 37 5.62 50.05 7.14
C SER A 37 6.24 50.24 8.51
N GLN A 38 7.53 49.90 8.63
CA GLN A 38 8.28 50.14 9.87
C GLN A 38 8.46 51.64 10.14
N LYS A 39 8.63 52.45 9.08
CA LYS A 39 8.80 53.92 9.18
C LYS A 39 7.49 54.66 9.47
N SER A 40 6.36 54.18 8.93
CA SER A 40 5.07 54.84 9.09
C SER A 40 4.04 53.93 9.75
N ARG A 41 3.75 54.22 11.02
CA ARG A 41 2.69 53.54 11.79
C ARG A 41 1.28 53.85 11.26
N SER A 42 1.14 54.86 10.40
CA SER A 42 -0.14 55.27 9.83
C SER A 42 -0.54 54.54 8.54
N LYS A 43 0.31 53.70 7.96
CA LYS A 43 -0.06 52.92 6.77
C LYS A 43 -0.90 51.70 7.14
N ALA A 44 -1.99 51.51 6.39
CA ALA A 44 -2.91 50.38 6.48
C ALA A 44 -3.26 49.90 5.06
N ARG A 45 -2.60 48.85 4.57
CA ARG A 45 -2.79 48.30 3.21
C ARG A 45 -3.29 46.85 3.23
N GLY A 46 -3.75 46.37 4.38
CA GLY A 46 -4.54 45.15 4.48
C GLY A 46 -6.00 45.46 4.20
N PHE A 47 -6.63 44.62 3.37
CA PHE A 47 -8.04 44.74 3.05
C PHE A 47 -8.72 43.38 3.20
N VAL A 48 -9.91 43.38 3.80
CA VAL A 48 -10.85 42.27 3.66
C VAL A 48 -11.97 42.72 2.76
N TYR A 49 -12.25 41.94 1.72
CA TYR A 49 -13.27 42.25 0.72
C TYR A 49 -14.03 40.99 0.32
N ARG A 50 -15.25 41.18 -0.19
CA ARG A 50 -16.07 40.09 -0.71
C ARG A 50 -15.67 39.69 -2.12
N LYS A 51 -15.58 38.39 -2.37
CA LYS A 51 -15.55 37.80 -3.72
C LYS A 51 -16.58 36.67 -3.78
N LYS A 52 -17.57 36.78 -4.66
CA LYS A 52 -18.76 35.92 -4.66
C LYS A 52 -19.45 35.96 -3.28
N ASN A 53 -19.52 34.83 -2.58
CA ASN A 53 -20.22 34.67 -1.30
C ASN A 53 -19.33 34.72 -0.06
N ASP A 54 -18.00 34.72 -0.24
CA ASP A 54 -17.01 34.60 0.85
C ASP A 54 -16.16 35.88 0.98
N LEU A 55 -15.60 36.09 2.18
CA LEU A 55 -14.63 37.15 2.46
C LEU A 55 -13.19 36.67 2.28
N PHE A 56 -12.39 37.51 1.64
CA PHE A 56 -10.97 37.27 1.38
C PHE A 56 -10.12 38.43 1.92
N TYR A 57 -8.93 38.10 2.39
CA TYR A 57 -7.92 39.05 2.79
C TYR A 57 -6.90 39.25 1.67
N LYS A 58 -6.49 40.50 1.43
CA LYS A 58 -5.34 40.84 0.59
C LYS A 58 -4.54 41.99 1.20
N CYS A 59 -3.22 41.87 1.18
CA CYS A 59 -2.32 42.96 1.48
C CYS A 59 -1.72 43.53 0.19
N HIS A 60 -1.83 44.84 0.00
CA HIS A 60 -1.17 45.55 -1.12
C HIS A 60 0.28 45.95 -0.83
N ASN A 61 0.82 45.61 0.35
CA ASN A 61 2.24 45.81 0.67
C ASN A 61 3.06 44.55 0.40
N CYS A 62 2.79 43.46 1.11
CA CYS A 62 3.52 42.20 0.94
C CYS A 62 2.91 41.26 -0.13
N GLY A 63 1.78 41.65 -0.74
CA GLY A 63 1.12 40.85 -1.76
C GLY A 63 0.36 39.63 -1.26
N LEU A 64 0.41 39.29 0.04
CA LEU A 64 -0.28 38.10 0.58
C LEU A 64 -1.79 38.20 0.38
N GLY A 65 -2.38 37.16 -0.24
CA GLY A 65 -3.82 36.96 -0.34
C GLY A 65 -4.21 35.64 0.31
N THR A 66 -5.28 35.62 1.12
CA THR A 66 -5.77 34.41 1.79
C THR A 66 -7.26 34.49 2.11
N THR A 67 -7.85 33.42 2.62
CA THR A 67 -9.25 33.38 3.06
C THR A 67 -9.42 34.06 4.42
N LEU A 68 -10.65 34.48 4.76
CA LEU A 68 -10.93 35.01 6.10
C LEU A 68 -10.56 34.01 7.21
N GLY A 69 -10.84 32.71 7.03
CA GLY A 69 -10.49 31.69 8.02
C GLY A 69 -8.99 31.63 8.31
N ASN A 70 -8.15 31.69 7.27
CA ASN A 70 -6.70 31.70 7.46
C ASN A 70 -6.18 32.99 8.10
N LEU A 71 -6.83 34.13 7.82
CA LEU A 71 -6.54 35.39 8.52
C LEU A 71 -6.86 35.26 10.02
N LEU A 72 -8.06 34.76 10.36
CA LEU A 72 -8.47 34.51 11.74
C LEU A 72 -7.48 33.58 12.44
N LYS A 73 -7.11 32.46 11.79
CA LYS A 73 -6.15 31.49 12.34
C LYS A 73 -4.79 32.12 12.66
N HIS A 74 -4.33 33.04 11.82
CA HIS A 74 -3.04 33.69 12.00
C HIS A 74 -3.04 34.68 13.17
N VAL A 75 -4.13 35.45 13.32
CA VAL A 75 -4.22 36.48 14.36
C VAL A 75 -4.63 35.87 15.71
N ASP A 76 -5.67 35.02 15.71
CA ASP A 76 -6.18 34.38 16.91
C ASP A 76 -6.73 32.97 16.62
N SER A 77 -5.96 31.96 17.00
CA SER A 77 -6.31 30.55 16.79
C SER A 77 -7.56 30.10 17.56
N LYS A 78 -7.97 30.79 18.65
CA LYS A 78 -9.19 30.46 19.41
C LYS A 78 -10.42 30.96 18.66
N ILE A 79 -10.41 32.24 18.25
CA ILE A 79 -11.48 32.84 17.42
C ILE A 79 -11.67 32.03 16.13
N HIS A 80 -10.58 31.53 15.53
CA HIS A 80 -10.67 30.65 14.37
C HIS A 80 -11.41 29.34 14.64
N LYS A 81 -11.20 28.69 15.79
CA LYS A 81 -11.90 27.43 16.13
C LYS A 81 -13.40 27.67 16.28
N ASP A 82 -13.77 28.76 16.96
CA ASP A 82 -15.17 29.14 17.14
C ASP A 82 -15.84 29.46 15.79
N TYR A 83 -15.14 30.19 14.92
CA TYR A 83 -15.56 30.49 13.56
C TYR A 83 -15.83 29.23 12.72
N ILE A 84 -14.91 28.25 12.72
CA ILE A 84 -15.08 26.99 11.99
C ILE A 84 -16.27 26.20 12.53
N MET A 85 -16.42 26.14 13.86
CA MET A 85 -17.53 25.43 14.50
C MET A 85 -18.89 26.06 14.15
N GLU A 86 -18.99 27.40 14.17
CA GLU A 86 -20.24 28.10 13.83
C GLU A 86 -20.57 28.02 12.33
N ARG A 87 -19.56 28.14 11.46
CA ARG A 87 -19.68 27.88 10.00
C ARG A 87 -20.23 26.48 9.71
N TYR A 88 -19.71 25.47 10.41
CA TYR A 88 -20.12 24.07 10.26
C TYR A 88 -21.57 23.85 10.74
N ARG A 89 -21.92 24.32 11.94
CA ARG A 89 -23.29 24.22 12.49
C ARG A 89 -24.35 24.90 11.64
N SER A 90 -23.97 25.97 10.94
CA SER A 90 -24.89 26.74 10.09
C SER A 90 -24.98 26.22 8.65
N GLY A 91 -24.34 25.08 8.33
CA GLY A 91 -24.38 24.47 7.00
C GLY A 91 -23.69 25.27 5.89
N VAL A 92 -22.82 26.22 6.24
CA VAL A 92 -22.14 27.08 5.27
C VAL A 92 -21.00 26.32 4.60
N LYS A 93 -21.29 25.70 3.45
CA LYS A 93 -20.29 25.01 2.61
C LYS A 93 -19.30 26.03 2.02
N SER A 94 -18.00 25.90 2.35
CA SER A 94 -16.95 26.67 1.67
C SER A 94 -16.66 26.07 0.29
N ASN A 95 -16.35 26.91 -0.70
CA ASN A 95 -15.97 26.47 -2.06
C ASN A 95 -14.56 25.84 -2.16
N ASN A 96 -13.93 25.46 -1.05
CA ASN A 96 -12.69 24.70 -1.07
C ASN A 96 -13.02 23.21 -0.90
N PRO A 97 -12.54 22.33 -1.79
CA PRO A 97 -12.74 20.89 -1.62
C PRO A 97 -12.14 20.46 -0.27
N GLU A 98 -12.95 19.80 0.55
CA GLU A 98 -12.49 19.20 1.79
C GLU A 98 -11.44 18.13 1.46
N PRO A 99 -10.32 18.06 2.19
CA PRO A 99 -9.43 16.91 2.06
C PRO A 99 -10.19 15.66 2.51
N GLU A 100 -10.45 14.74 1.57
CA GLU A 100 -10.98 13.41 1.88
C GLU A 100 -9.95 12.64 2.71
N PHE A 101 -10.17 12.60 4.03
CA PHE A 101 -9.48 11.64 4.87
C PHE A 101 -10.19 10.28 4.77
N LYS A 102 -9.77 9.47 3.80
CA LYS A 102 -10.14 8.04 3.76
C LYS A 102 -9.33 7.30 4.82
N PHE A 103 -9.91 7.15 6.01
CA PHE A 103 -9.42 6.16 6.97
C PHE A 103 -10.14 4.85 6.70
N ASP A 104 -9.45 3.91 6.04
CA ASP A 104 -9.95 2.55 5.94
C ASP A 104 -10.04 1.95 7.35
N VAL A 105 -11.25 1.57 7.75
CA VAL A 105 -11.48 0.88 9.03
C VAL A 105 -10.65 -0.42 9.02
N PRO A 106 -9.86 -0.74 10.06
CA PRO A 106 -9.10 -1.98 10.10
C PRO A 106 -10.06 -3.17 10.00
N VAL A 107 -9.96 -3.91 8.89
CA VAL A 107 -10.75 -5.12 8.66
C VAL A 107 -10.22 -6.22 9.58
N PHE A 108 -10.88 -6.42 10.72
CA PHE A 108 -10.61 -7.54 11.62
C PHE A 108 -11.03 -8.85 10.96
N ARG A 109 -10.06 -9.55 10.37
CA ARG A 109 -10.26 -10.85 9.69
C ARG A 109 -10.67 -11.90 10.73
N LYS A 110 -11.79 -12.61 10.49
CA LYS A 110 -12.20 -13.75 11.33
C LYS A 110 -11.07 -14.80 11.30
N LYS A 111 -10.45 -15.11 12.46
CA LYS A 111 -9.34 -16.09 12.54
C LYS A 111 -9.73 -17.49 12.05
N GLY A 112 -11.02 -17.84 12.05
CA GLY A 112 -11.55 -19.07 11.43
C GLY A 112 -10.78 -20.33 11.84
N VAL A 113 -10.36 -21.10 10.84
CA VAL A 113 -9.53 -22.31 10.96
C VAL A 113 -8.18 -22.07 11.66
N LEU A 114 -7.66 -20.83 11.61
CA LEU A 114 -6.36 -20.45 12.17
C LEU A 114 -6.46 -19.96 13.63
N LYS A 115 -7.65 -20.00 14.24
CA LYS A 115 -7.91 -19.46 15.60
C LYS A 115 -6.97 -20.01 16.68
N ASN A 116 -6.52 -21.25 16.52
CA ASN A 116 -5.67 -21.95 17.50
C ASN A 116 -4.17 -21.79 17.21
N LEU A 117 -3.79 -21.06 16.15
CA LEU A 117 -2.40 -20.82 15.81
C LEU A 117 -1.99 -19.43 16.29
N LYS A 118 -0.73 -19.32 16.76
CA LYS A 118 -0.11 -18.04 17.06
C LYS A 118 0.45 -17.44 15.78
N SER A 119 0.05 -16.21 15.47
CA SER A 119 0.69 -15.41 14.44
C SER A 119 2.13 -15.10 14.83
N ILE A 120 3.01 -14.84 13.85
CA ILE A 120 4.39 -14.44 14.11
C ILE A 120 4.46 -13.15 14.93
N SER A 121 3.49 -12.24 14.75
CA SER A 121 3.39 -11.01 15.55
C SER A 121 3.08 -11.25 17.03
N GLU A 122 2.41 -12.36 17.37
CA GLU A 122 2.09 -12.74 18.76
C GLU A 122 3.24 -13.47 19.47
N LEU A 123 4.32 -13.78 18.76
CA LEU A 123 5.51 -14.42 19.35
C LEU A 123 6.46 -13.37 19.93
N SER A 124 7.14 -13.72 21.04
CA SER A 124 8.20 -12.89 21.59
C SER A 124 9.31 -12.67 20.56
N THR A 125 10.00 -11.53 20.64
CA THR A 125 11.17 -11.19 19.80
C THR A 125 12.26 -12.26 19.85
N ASP A 126 12.38 -12.96 20.98
CA ASP A 126 13.35 -14.04 21.14
C ASP A 126 12.93 -15.39 20.57
N HIS A 127 11.67 -15.54 20.15
CA HIS A 127 11.16 -16.81 19.67
C HIS A 127 11.87 -17.22 18.36
N PRO A 128 12.37 -18.47 18.24
CA PRO A 128 13.13 -18.93 17.07
C PRO A 128 12.42 -18.71 15.74
N ALA A 129 11.13 -19.06 15.66
CA ALA A 129 10.31 -18.84 14.46
C ALA A 129 10.28 -17.35 14.05
N ARG A 130 10.13 -16.43 15.00
CA ARG A 130 10.12 -14.99 14.71
C ARG A 130 11.48 -14.51 14.21
N LYS A 131 12.56 -14.90 14.89
CA LYS A 131 13.93 -14.60 14.46
C LYS A 131 14.22 -15.08 13.04
N ILE A 132 13.71 -16.25 12.63
CA ILE A 132 13.88 -16.75 11.24
C ILE A 132 13.15 -15.84 10.25
N ILE A 133 11.94 -15.39 10.56
CA ILE A 133 11.17 -14.49 9.68
C ILE A 133 11.82 -13.10 9.60
N GLU A 134 12.31 -12.58 10.73
CA GLU A 134 13.03 -11.30 10.78
C GLU A 134 14.36 -11.35 10.01
N LYS A 135 15.10 -12.46 10.09
CA LYS A 135 16.31 -12.69 9.27
C LYS A 135 16.03 -12.74 7.76
N ARG A 136 14.79 -13.07 7.37
CA ARG A 136 14.35 -12.98 5.97
C ARG A 136 13.87 -11.59 5.60
N HIS A 137 13.97 -10.60 6.51
CA HIS A 137 13.53 -9.22 6.34
C HIS A 137 12.07 -9.07 5.91
N ILE A 138 11.23 -10.06 6.22
CA ILE A 138 9.81 -10.00 5.89
C ILE A 138 9.20 -8.75 6.55
N PRO A 139 8.38 -7.96 5.85
CA PRO A 139 7.84 -6.73 6.42
C PRO A 139 7.01 -7.00 7.69
N PRO A 140 7.18 -6.22 8.78
CA PRO A 140 6.45 -6.42 10.04
C PRO A 140 4.93 -6.42 9.88
N LYS A 141 4.41 -5.64 8.92
CA LYS A 141 2.96 -5.62 8.57
C LYS A 141 2.41 -6.99 8.16
N SER A 142 3.27 -7.90 7.72
CA SER A 142 2.90 -9.25 7.30
C SER A 142 2.91 -10.26 8.45
N PHE A 143 3.50 -9.93 9.61
CA PHE A 143 3.69 -10.90 10.71
C PHE A 143 2.38 -11.36 11.35
N SER A 144 1.35 -10.51 11.31
CA SER A 144 0.00 -10.85 11.80
C SER A 144 -0.75 -11.84 10.90
N ASP A 145 -0.27 -12.05 9.68
CA ASP A 145 -0.89 -12.94 8.69
C ASP A 145 -0.05 -14.18 8.38
N LEU A 146 1.05 -14.38 9.12
CA LEU A 146 1.88 -15.57 9.08
C LEU A 146 1.79 -16.26 10.43
N TYR A 147 1.75 -17.60 10.45
CA TYR A 147 1.47 -18.34 11.68
C TYR A 147 2.52 -19.40 11.95
N LEU A 148 2.83 -19.62 13.23
CA LEU A 148 3.57 -20.79 13.66
C LEU A 148 2.62 -21.97 13.79
N CYS A 149 2.81 -22.99 12.96
CA CYS A 149 2.18 -24.29 13.13
C CYS A 149 3.19 -25.26 13.73
N LYS A 150 3.01 -25.66 15.00
CA LYS A 150 3.99 -26.49 15.72
C LYS A 150 4.05 -27.95 15.23
N SER A 151 2.93 -28.45 14.72
CA SER A 151 2.80 -29.83 14.20
C SER A 151 1.88 -29.74 12.98
N PHE A 152 2.48 -29.65 11.80
CA PHE A 152 1.78 -29.32 10.55
C PHE A 152 0.91 -30.48 10.04
N TYR A 153 1.40 -31.71 10.12
CA TYR A 153 0.63 -32.89 9.71
C TYR A 153 -0.53 -33.11 10.66
N LYS A 154 -0.27 -33.07 11.97
CA LYS A 154 -1.31 -33.17 12.99
C LYS A 154 -2.36 -32.09 12.84
N PHE A 155 -1.96 -30.82 12.66
CA PHE A 155 -2.88 -29.72 12.42
C PHE A 155 -3.71 -29.95 11.15
N THR A 156 -3.09 -30.34 10.05
CA THR A 156 -3.81 -30.59 8.80
C THR A 156 -4.84 -31.70 8.94
N ASN A 157 -4.52 -32.78 9.67
CA ASN A 157 -5.46 -33.87 9.93
C ASN A 157 -6.69 -33.45 10.74
N THR A 158 -6.63 -32.34 11.49
CA THR A 158 -7.84 -31.78 12.15
C THR A 158 -8.81 -31.13 11.17
N LEU A 159 -8.33 -30.78 9.96
CA LEU A 159 -9.11 -30.09 8.93
C LEU A 159 -9.52 -31.03 7.81
N ILE A 160 -8.61 -31.93 7.42
CA ILE A 160 -8.81 -32.95 6.41
C ILE A 160 -8.41 -34.27 7.06
N PRO A 161 -9.38 -35.03 7.60
CA PRO A 161 -9.10 -36.30 8.27
C PRO A 161 -8.23 -37.21 7.39
N ASN A 162 -7.22 -37.82 8.00
CA ASN A 162 -6.30 -38.76 7.34
C ASN A 162 -5.56 -38.21 6.11
N LYS A 163 -5.35 -36.88 6.00
CA LYS A 163 -4.55 -36.29 4.92
C LYS A 163 -3.09 -36.72 4.96
N PHE A 164 -2.55 -36.87 6.17
CA PHE A 164 -1.26 -37.47 6.46
C PHE A 164 -1.48 -38.75 7.29
N PRO A 165 -1.42 -39.94 6.67
CA PRO A 165 -1.67 -41.20 7.36
C PRO A 165 -0.65 -41.54 8.45
N SER A 166 0.61 -41.12 8.26
CA SER A 166 1.64 -41.13 9.30
C SER A 166 1.99 -39.70 9.72
N LEU A 167 2.31 -39.54 11.01
CA LEU A 167 2.84 -38.30 11.57
C LEU A 167 4.38 -38.29 11.65
N ASP A 168 5.03 -39.33 11.12
CA ASP A 168 6.49 -39.38 11.07
C ASP A 168 7.02 -38.25 10.19
N GLY A 169 8.03 -37.55 10.72
CA GLY A 169 8.57 -36.36 10.07
C GLY A 169 7.67 -35.12 10.17
N ASP A 170 6.61 -35.13 10.99
CA ASP A 170 5.90 -33.90 11.32
C ASP A 170 6.82 -32.96 12.12
N HIS A 171 6.90 -31.71 11.69
CA HIS A 171 7.77 -30.71 12.27
C HIS A 171 7.13 -29.32 12.17
N PRO A 172 7.61 -28.33 12.94
CA PRO A 172 7.10 -26.97 12.86
C PRO A 172 7.25 -26.38 11.46
N ARG A 173 6.21 -25.67 11.01
CA ARG A 173 6.19 -24.96 9.73
C ARG A 173 5.60 -23.57 9.88
N LEU A 174 6.11 -22.62 9.10
CA LEU A 174 5.48 -21.33 8.88
C LEU A 174 4.25 -21.56 8.00
N LEU A 175 3.07 -21.32 8.56
CA LEU A 175 1.81 -21.43 7.83
C LEU A 175 1.48 -20.08 7.18
N ILE A 176 1.33 -20.13 5.85
CA ILE A 176 1.02 -19.01 4.97
C ILE A 176 -0.40 -19.23 4.42
N PRO A 177 -1.40 -18.46 4.86
CA PRO A 177 -2.79 -18.63 4.45
C PRO A 177 -3.09 -18.05 3.06
N PHE A 178 -3.88 -18.75 2.26
CA PHE A 178 -4.36 -18.30 0.95
C PHE A 178 -5.85 -17.98 1.06
N ARG A 179 -6.19 -16.74 0.74
CA ARG A 179 -7.56 -16.22 0.86
C ARG A 179 -8.06 -15.73 -0.48
N ASP A 180 -9.34 -15.93 -0.71
CA ASP A 180 -10.01 -15.35 -1.87
C ASP A 180 -10.29 -13.86 -1.65
N GLU A 181 -10.89 -13.21 -2.65
CA GLU A 181 -11.22 -11.79 -2.64
C GLU A 181 -12.16 -11.37 -1.50
N LYS A 182 -12.93 -12.31 -0.95
CA LYS A 182 -13.81 -12.09 0.21
C LYS A 182 -13.07 -12.27 1.54
N GLY A 183 -11.79 -12.63 1.50
CA GLY A 183 -10.98 -12.94 2.67
C GLY A 183 -11.23 -14.34 3.23
N GLU A 184 -11.90 -15.24 2.50
CA GLU A 184 -12.12 -16.60 2.97
C GLU A 184 -10.90 -17.48 2.71
N LEU A 185 -10.45 -18.20 3.74
CA LEU A 185 -9.37 -19.18 3.61
C LEU A 185 -9.82 -20.34 2.71
N PHE A 186 -9.06 -20.61 1.66
CA PHE A 186 -9.32 -21.74 0.75
C PHE A 186 -8.14 -22.70 0.61
N ALA A 187 -6.93 -22.26 0.96
CA ALA A 187 -5.74 -23.08 1.00
C ALA A 187 -4.74 -22.49 2.02
N TYR A 188 -3.70 -23.23 2.32
CA TYR A 188 -2.55 -22.72 3.05
C TYR A 188 -1.29 -23.48 2.64
N GLN A 189 -0.14 -22.85 2.84
CA GLN A 189 1.16 -23.46 2.61
C GLN A 189 1.93 -23.54 3.92
N GLY A 190 2.58 -24.67 4.18
CA GLY A 190 3.52 -24.86 5.28
C GLY A 190 4.95 -24.81 4.77
N ARG A 191 5.69 -23.75 5.09
CA ARG A 191 7.14 -23.66 4.82
C ARG A 191 7.93 -24.22 5.99
N ALA A 192 8.87 -25.13 5.72
CA ALA A 192 9.83 -25.59 6.73
C ALA A 192 10.67 -24.43 7.26
N PHE A 193 10.95 -24.42 8.57
CA PHE A 193 11.83 -23.42 9.18
C PHE A 193 13.31 -23.75 8.97
N GLY A 194 13.66 -25.04 8.87
CA GLY A 194 15.01 -25.53 8.69
C GLY A 194 15.26 -26.07 7.28
N LYS A 195 15.95 -27.21 7.23
CA LYS A 195 16.37 -27.89 5.99
C LYS A 195 15.46 -29.07 5.61
N GLU A 196 14.34 -29.21 6.31
CA GLU A 196 13.41 -30.32 6.11
C GLU A 196 12.78 -30.26 4.72
N GLN A 197 12.64 -31.42 4.09
CA GLN A 197 12.05 -31.56 2.75
C GLN A 197 10.67 -32.23 2.83
N PRO A 198 9.71 -31.81 2.00
CA PRO A 198 9.82 -30.68 1.06
C PRO A 198 9.79 -29.33 1.80
N LYS A 199 10.55 -28.34 1.27
CA LYS A 199 10.62 -26.97 1.81
C LYS A 199 9.24 -26.32 1.96
N TYR A 200 8.32 -26.62 1.04
CA TYR A 200 6.94 -26.16 1.07
C TYR A 200 5.96 -27.32 0.88
N ILE A 201 4.88 -27.32 1.65
CA ILE A 201 3.73 -28.22 1.47
C ILE A 201 2.48 -27.37 1.33
N THR A 202 1.75 -27.50 0.23
CA THR A 202 0.48 -26.77 0.04
C THR A 202 -0.71 -27.67 0.29
N ILE A 203 -1.65 -27.20 1.12
CA ILE A 203 -2.90 -27.87 1.44
C ILE A 203 -4.06 -27.04 0.88
N LYS A 204 -4.90 -27.66 0.05
CA LYS A 204 -6.15 -27.07 -0.44
C LYS A 204 -7.31 -27.51 0.45
N LEU A 205 -8.12 -26.56 0.89
CA LEU A 205 -9.38 -26.78 1.63
C LEU A 205 -10.60 -26.67 0.72
N LYS A 206 -10.51 -25.85 -0.34
CA LYS A 206 -11.51 -25.72 -1.40
C LYS A 206 -10.80 -25.87 -2.75
N ASP A 207 -11.53 -26.32 -3.76
CA ASP A 207 -10.98 -26.42 -5.12
C ASP A 207 -10.91 -25.04 -5.78
N LYS A 208 -9.80 -24.35 -5.54
CA LYS A 208 -9.45 -23.04 -6.14
C LYS A 208 -7.99 -23.05 -6.60
N ASP A 209 -7.66 -22.11 -7.47
CA ASP A 209 -6.28 -21.88 -7.89
C ASP A 209 -5.45 -21.35 -6.72
N LYS A 210 -4.21 -21.84 -6.59
CA LYS A 210 -3.31 -21.53 -5.46
C LYS A 210 -2.67 -20.15 -5.64
N ILE A 211 -3.48 -19.11 -5.64
CA ILE A 211 -3.04 -17.73 -5.77
C ILE A 211 -3.08 -17.06 -4.39
N PHE A 212 -1.92 -16.60 -3.94
CA PHE A 212 -1.78 -15.85 -2.69
C PHE A 212 -1.91 -14.34 -2.97
N GLY A 213 -2.54 -13.60 -2.04
CA GLY A 213 -2.66 -12.14 -2.11
C GLY A 213 -3.90 -11.61 -2.84
N LEU A 214 -4.81 -12.48 -3.29
CA LEU A 214 -6.08 -12.06 -3.93
C LEU A 214 -6.93 -11.17 -3.00
N ASP A 215 -6.82 -11.36 -1.69
CA ASP A 215 -7.51 -10.55 -0.67
C ASP A 215 -6.87 -9.18 -0.42
N LYS A 216 -5.74 -8.87 -1.06
CA LYS A 216 -4.94 -7.65 -0.82
C LYS A 216 -4.68 -6.84 -2.10
N VAL A 217 -4.71 -7.49 -3.25
CA VAL A 217 -4.45 -6.86 -4.55
C VAL A 217 -5.62 -5.94 -4.95
N THR A 218 -5.30 -4.85 -5.63
CA THR A 218 -6.27 -3.87 -6.16
C THR A 218 -6.22 -3.90 -7.69
N LYS A 219 -7.39 -4.03 -8.33
CA LYS A 219 -7.53 -4.14 -9.79
C LYS A 219 -7.24 -2.86 -10.60
N ASP A 220 -7.13 -1.73 -9.92
CA ASP A 220 -6.92 -0.40 -10.51
C ASP A 220 -5.44 0.00 -10.56
N LYS A 221 -4.55 -0.87 -10.07
CA LYS A 221 -3.10 -0.70 -10.06
C LYS A 221 -2.46 -1.81 -10.89
N HIS A 222 -1.27 -1.55 -11.43
CA HIS A 222 -0.48 -2.58 -12.12
C HIS A 222 -0.19 -3.75 -11.18
N ILE A 223 -0.36 -4.99 -11.66
CA ILE A 223 -0.27 -6.20 -10.82
C ILE A 223 1.03 -6.95 -11.12
N TYR A 224 1.81 -7.20 -10.08
CA TYR A 224 2.98 -8.08 -10.19
C TYR A 224 2.63 -9.50 -9.79
N ILE A 225 3.16 -10.48 -10.50
CA ILE A 225 2.89 -11.90 -10.27
C ILE A 225 4.21 -12.62 -10.04
N VAL A 226 4.43 -13.12 -8.83
CA VAL A 226 5.65 -13.86 -8.47
C VAL A 226 5.37 -15.35 -8.25
N GLU A 227 6.40 -16.17 -8.16
CA GLU A 227 6.26 -17.60 -7.85
C GLU A 227 5.89 -17.83 -6.37
N GLY A 228 6.67 -17.21 -5.47
CA GLY A 228 6.62 -17.46 -4.04
C GLY A 228 5.75 -16.48 -3.25
N PRO A 229 4.94 -16.95 -2.28
CA PRO A 229 4.19 -16.07 -1.39
C PRO A 229 5.06 -15.10 -0.60
N LEU A 230 6.27 -15.49 -0.18
CA LEU A 230 7.16 -14.60 0.57
C LEU A 230 7.71 -13.47 -0.29
N ASP A 231 8.05 -13.75 -1.54
CA ASP A 231 8.53 -12.76 -2.52
C ASP A 231 7.49 -11.66 -2.76
N SER A 232 6.20 -12.06 -2.81
CA SER A 232 5.10 -11.12 -3.02
C SER A 232 4.94 -10.09 -1.91
N LEU A 233 5.49 -10.35 -0.72
CA LEU A 233 5.42 -9.41 0.42
C LEU A 233 6.36 -8.21 0.24
N PHE A 234 7.31 -8.28 -0.69
CA PHE A 234 8.27 -7.23 -0.95
C PHE A 234 7.84 -6.24 -2.03
N ILE A 235 6.97 -6.66 -2.95
CA ILE A 235 6.46 -5.87 -4.07
C ILE A 235 5.04 -5.38 -3.79
N ASP A 236 4.77 -4.11 -4.08
CA ASP A 236 3.43 -3.56 -3.90
C ASP A 236 2.47 -4.04 -4.99
N ASN A 237 1.20 -4.25 -4.61
CA ASN A 237 0.16 -4.78 -5.49
C ASN A 237 0.56 -6.09 -6.21
N CYS A 238 1.11 -7.03 -5.43
CA CYS A 238 1.65 -8.29 -5.94
C CYS A 238 0.84 -9.51 -5.45
N ILE A 239 0.71 -10.52 -6.30
CA ILE A 239 0.16 -11.84 -5.99
C ILE A 239 1.22 -12.92 -6.26
N ALA A 240 1.06 -14.10 -5.67
CA ALA A 240 1.94 -15.25 -5.93
C ALA A 240 1.19 -16.48 -6.45
N ILE A 241 1.72 -17.12 -7.49
CA ILE A 241 1.11 -18.28 -8.17
C ILE A 241 1.75 -19.61 -7.72
N ALA A 242 1.73 -19.91 -6.42
CA ALA A 242 2.43 -21.01 -5.74
C ALA A 242 2.24 -22.43 -6.38
N GLY A 243 2.94 -22.67 -7.49
CA GLY A 243 2.78 -23.82 -8.38
C GLY A 243 1.38 -23.94 -9.00
N ALA A 244 0.70 -22.82 -9.27
CA ALA A 244 -0.57 -22.80 -10.00
C ALA A 244 -0.31 -22.53 -11.49
N ASN A 245 -1.04 -23.22 -12.38
CA ASN A 245 -0.96 -22.90 -13.81
C ASN A 245 -1.62 -21.55 -14.05
N PHE A 246 -0.86 -20.61 -14.62
CA PHE A 246 -1.33 -19.26 -14.92
C PHE A 246 -1.89 -19.15 -16.36
N ASP A 247 -2.38 -20.23 -16.94
CA ASP A 247 -2.81 -20.24 -18.35
C ASP A 247 -4.16 -19.52 -18.56
N LYS A 248 -4.96 -19.42 -17.50
CA LYS A 248 -6.26 -18.73 -17.53
C LYS A 248 -6.08 -17.22 -17.37
N PRO A 249 -6.97 -16.42 -17.95
CA PRO A 249 -7.03 -15.01 -17.63
C PRO A 249 -7.32 -14.78 -16.14
N LEU A 250 -6.60 -13.83 -15.56
CA LEU A 250 -6.74 -13.49 -14.16
C LEU A 250 -7.98 -12.61 -13.98
N MET A 251 -8.92 -13.05 -13.13
CA MET A 251 -9.98 -12.19 -12.64
C MET A 251 -9.65 -11.72 -11.24
N ILE A 252 -9.73 -10.40 -11.03
CA ILE A 252 -9.60 -9.77 -9.70
C ILE A 252 -10.78 -8.84 -9.49
N GLN A 253 -11.53 -9.07 -8.41
CA GLN A 253 -12.68 -8.28 -7.97
C GLN A 253 -13.72 -8.09 -9.10
N GLY A 254 -14.02 -9.21 -9.79
CA GLY A 254 -14.95 -9.26 -10.91
C GLY A 254 -14.47 -8.60 -12.21
N LYS A 255 -13.23 -8.10 -12.26
CA LYS A 255 -12.62 -7.50 -13.46
C LYS A 255 -11.64 -8.48 -14.09
N PHE A 256 -11.75 -8.67 -15.39
CA PHE A 256 -10.74 -9.34 -16.19
C PHE A 256 -9.49 -8.46 -16.30
N ILE A 257 -8.34 -8.98 -15.86
CA ILE A 257 -7.07 -8.28 -15.93
C ILE A 257 -6.41 -8.56 -17.28
N GLN A 258 -6.16 -7.50 -18.03
CA GLN A 258 -5.51 -7.58 -19.33
C GLN A 258 -4.01 -7.88 -19.17
N ASN A 259 -3.41 -8.53 -20.16
CA ASN A 259 -1.98 -8.84 -20.15
C ASN A 259 -1.07 -7.60 -19.99
N GLY A 260 -1.53 -6.43 -20.45
CA GLY A 260 -0.80 -5.17 -20.30
C GLY A 260 -0.80 -4.59 -18.88
N GLU A 261 -1.76 -5.01 -18.04
CA GLU A 261 -1.98 -4.56 -16.66
C GLU A 261 -1.23 -5.43 -15.62
N LEU A 262 -0.50 -6.46 -16.08
CA LEU A 262 0.27 -7.34 -15.21
C LEU A 262 1.70 -7.52 -15.68
N THR A 263 2.58 -7.95 -14.77
CA THR A 263 3.95 -8.37 -15.09
C THR A 263 4.32 -9.60 -14.27
N VAL A 264 4.78 -10.64 -14.95
CA VAL A 264 5.19 -11.90 -14.34
C VAL A 264 6.67 -11.84 -13.99
N VAL A 265 7.01 -12.15 -12.75
CA VAL A 265 8.36 -12.12 -12.18
C VAL A 265 8.67 -13.51 -11.62
N LEU A 266 9.30 -14.36 -12.43
CA LEU A 266 9.67 -15.73 -12.04
C LEU A 266 11.07 -15.76 -11.42
N ASP A 267 11.39 -16.86 -10.73
CA ASP A 267 12.71 -17.06 -10.13
C ASP A 267 13.83 -16.98 -11.19
N ASN A 268 14.98 -16.44 -10.80
CA ASN A 268 16.18 -16.31 -11.62
C ASN A 268 16.93 -17.64 -11.76
N GLU A 269 16.32 -18.60 -12.45
CA GLU A 269 16.87 -19.94 -12.63
C GLU A 269 17.00 -20.32 -14.12
N PRO A 270 17.99 -19.78 -14.85
CA PRO A 270 18.11 -19.99 -16.30
C PRO A 270 18.37 -21.44 -16.71
N ARG A 271 18.76 -22.30 -15.77
CA ARG A 271 19.00 -23.74 -15.98
C ARG A 271 17.83 -24.62 -15.52
N ASN A 272 16.82 -24.05 -14.85
CA ASN A 272 15.67 -24.80 -14.37
C ASN A 272 14.65 -24.95 -15.51
N ARG A 273 14.48 -26.18 -16.00
CA ARG A 273 13.57 -26.50 -17.12
C ARG A 273 12.12 -26.11 -16.85
N GLU A 274 11.66 -26.23 -15.61
CA GLU A 274 10.27 -25.90 -15.27
C GLU A 274 10.05 -24.39 -15.28
N ILE A 275 11.01 -23.61 -14.77
CA ILE A 275 10.98 -22.14 -14.84
C ILE A 275 11.03 -21.68 -16.29
N CYS A 276 11.97 -22.19 -17.09
CA CYS A 276 12.06 -21.87 -18.52
C CYS A 276 10.74 -22.18 -19.25
N LYS A 277 10.10 -23.32 -18.95
CA LYS A 277 8.80 -23.69 -19.53
C LYS A 277 7.68 -22.73 -19.11
N GLN A 278 7.67 -22.26 -17.86
CA GLN A 278 6.71 -21.25 -17.40
C GLN A 278 6.94 -19.88 -18.07
N MET A 279 8.21 -19.50 -18.28
CA MET A 279 8.56 -18.29 -19.05
C MET A 279 8.07 -18.40 -20.49
N GLU A 280 8.31 -19.53 -21.16
CA GLU A 280 7.82 -19.78 -22.53
C GLU A 280 6.30 -19.64 -22.63
N ARG A 281 5.55 -20.27 -21.72
CA ARG A 281 4.08 -20.14 -21.66
C ARG A 281 3.64 -18.70 -21.45
N THR A 282 4.31 -17.97 -20.57
CA THR A 282 4.02 -16.56 -20.29
C THR A 282 4.23 -15.69 -21.53
N LEU A 283 5.32 -15.94 -22.26
CA LEU A 283 5.63 -15.26 -23.52
C LEU A 283 4.61 -15.60 -24.62
N SER A 284 4.24 -16.88 -24.78
CA SER A 284 3.22 -17.32 -25.73
C SER A 284 1.86 -16.71 -25.44
N ALA A 285 1.54 -16.46 -24.16
CA ALA A 285 0.33 -15.76 -23.75
C ALA A 285 0.38 -14.24 -24.01
N GLY A 286 1.50 -13.69 -24.50
CA GLY A 286 1.64 -12.26 -24.79
C GLY A 286 1.71 -11.37 -23.54
N ARG A 287 2.17 -11.91 -22.41
CA ARG A 287 2.29 -11.17 -21.15
C ARG A 287 3.65 -10.52 -21.00
N LYS A 288 3.69 -9.42 -20.23
CA LYS A 288 4.95 -8.82 -19.78
C LYS A 288 5.63 -9.74 -18.77
N ILE A 289 6.93 -9.92 -18.93
CA ILE A 289 7.74 -10.79 -18.08
C ILE A 289 9.05 -10.10 -17.70
N VAL A 290 9.51 -10.34 -16.48
CA VAL A 290 10.85 -9.94 -16.05
C VAL A 290 11.85 -11.00 -16.49
N ILE A 291 12.89 -10.59 -17.20
CA ILE A 291 14.03 -11.45 -17.52
C ILE A 291 15.25 -10.83 -16.85
N TRP A 292 15.68 -11.43 -15.74
CA TRP A 292 16.74 -10.88 -14.89
C TRP A 292 18.03 -10.60 -15.67
N PRO A 293 18.80 -9.57 -15.26
CA PRO A 293 20.05 -9.27 -15.92
C PRO A 293 21.07 -10.40 -15.70
N ASP A 294 22.00 -10.59 -16.63
CA ASP A 294 22.91 -11.76 -16.61
C ASP A 294 23.86 -11.76 -15.41
N HIS A 295 24.08 -10.60 -14.80
CA HIS A 295 24.88 -10.44 -13.58
C HIS A 295 24.06 -10.64 -12.28
N MET A 296 22.77 -10.97 -12.37
CA MET A 296 21.93 -11.26 -11.21
C MET A 296 22.30 -12.63 -10.63
N ASN A 297 22.85 -12.61 -9.41
CA ASN A 297 23.32 -13.82 -8.73
C ASN A 297 22.31 -14.41 -7.73
N TRP A 298 21.22 -13.69 -7.46
CA TRP A 298 20.22 -14.10 -6.48
C TRP A 298 19.09 -14.85 -7.16
N LYS A 299 18.59 -15.91 -6.51
CA LYS A 299 17.55 -16.78 -7.05
C LYS A 299 16.19 -16.09 -7.08
N ASP A 300 15.76 -15.51 -5.96
CA ASP A 300 14.44 -14.92 -5.80
C ASP A 300 14.53 -13.52 -5.15
N ILE A 301 13.39 -12.82 -5.09
CA ILE A 301 13.29 -11.46 -4.53
C ILE A 301 13.67 -11.46 -3.05
N ASN A 302 13.28 -12.50 -2.31
CA ASN A 302 13.62 -12.57 -0.89
C ASN A 302 15.13 -12.71 -0.67
N ASP A 303 15.81 -13.51 -1.47
CA ASP A 303 17.26 -13.67 -1.44
C ASP A 303 17.97 -12.35 -1.78
N MET A 304 17.45 -11.57 -2.73
CA MET A 304 17.95 -10.21 -3.02
C MET A 304 17.82 -9.28 -1.79
N ILE A 305 16.67 -9.29 -1.11
CA ILE A 305 16.47 -8.48 0.11
C ILE A 305 17.47 -8.89 1.20
N ILE A 306 17.67 -10.19 1.41
CA ILE A 306 18.63 -10.71 2.40
C ILE A 306 20.05 -10.29 2.04
N ALA A 307 20.37 -10.19 0.75
CA ALA A 307 21.65 -9.69 0.25
C ALA A 307 21.81 -8.16 0.35
N GLY A 308 20.81 -7.43 0.84
CA GLY A 308 20.88 -5.99 1.10
C GLY A 308 20.22 -5.11 0.04
N TYR A 309 19.52 -5.67 -0.94
CA TYR A 309 18.74 -4.87 -1.89
C TYR A 309 17.55 -4.23 -1.18
N THR A 310 17.29 -2.96 -1.50
CA THR A 310 16.09 -2.26 -1.06
C THR A 310 14.90 -2.59 -1.96
N LYS A 311 13.68 -2.36 -1.46
CA LYS A 311 12.46 -2.53 -2.27
C LYS A 311 12.45 -1.65 -3.52
N GLN A 312 12.97 -0.43 -3.41
CA GLN A 312 13.08 0.52 -4.52
C GLN A 312 14.02 -0.01 -5.60
N GLN A 313 15.21 -0.49 -5.21
CA GLN A 313 16.16 -1.08 -6.16
C GLN A 313 15.59 -2.32 -6.86
N ILE A 314 14.90 -3.20 -6.13
CA ILE A 314 14.25 -4.36 -6.75
C ILE A 314 13.17 -3.91 -7.73
N GLN A 315 12.38 -2.89 -7.37
CA GLN A 315 11.34 -2.34 -8.25
C GLN A 315 11.94 -1.72 -9.52
N GLU A 316 13.04 -0.98 -9.40
CA GLU A 316 13.79 -0.43 -10.54
C GLU A 316 14.30 -1.56 -11.45
N ILE A 317 14.95 -2.58 -10.88
CA ILE A 317 15.43 -3.74 -11.64
C ILE A 317 14.28 -4.45 -12.36
N ILE A 318 13.14 -4.66 -11.69
CA ILE A 318 11.94 -5.25 -12.30
C ILE A 318 11.49 -4.40 -13.49
N THR A 319 11.37 -3.08 -13.31
CA THR A 319 10.93 -2.16 -14.36
C THR A 319 11.87 -2.15 -15.55
N ASP A 320 13.18 -2.05 -15.32
CA ASP A 320 14.21 -1.97 -16.36
C ASP A 320 14.39 -3.30 -17.12
N ASN A 321 14.00 -4.42 -16.51
CA ASN A 321 14.12 -5.76 -17.07
C ASN A 321 12.75 -6.38 -17.41
N THR A 322 11.72 -5.56 -17.59
CA THR A 322 10.40 -6.02 -18.07
C THR A 322 10.35 -5.99 -19.58
N PHE A 323 10.08 -7.14 -20.20
CA PHE A 323 10.00 -7.29 -21.65
C PHE A 323 8.64 -7.86 -22.08
N CYS A 324 8.26 -7.61 -23.34
CA CYS A 324 7.13 -8.29 -23.99
C CYS A 324 7.39 -8.52 -25.50
N GLY A 325 6.57 -9.37 -26.12
CA GLY A 325 6.61 -9.62 -27.57
C GLY A 325 7.93 -10.21 -28.06
N ALA A 326 8.32 -9.88 -29.30
CA ALA A 326 9.51 -10.44 -29.95
C ALA A 326 10.82 -10.12 -29.20
N VAL A 327 10.94 -8.93 -28.60
CA VAL A 327 12.11 -8.54 -27.80
C VAL A 327 12.27 -9.45 -26.59
N ALA A 328 11.16 -9.80 -25.92
CA ALA A 328 11.21 -10.71 -24.79
C ALA A 328 11.59 -12.14 -25.19
N GLN A 329 11.14 -12.60 -26.36
CA GLN A 329 11.52 -13.92 -26.88
C GLN A 329 13.03 -14.01 -27.17
N LEU A 330 13.60 -12.96 -27.79
CA LEU A 330 15.03 -12.88 -28.05
C LEU A 330 15.82 -12.86 -26.73
N ARG A 331 15.46 -11.95 -25.83
CA ARG A 331 16.12 -11.83 -24.51
C ARG A 331 16.03 -13.11 -23.69
N PHE A 332 14.90 -13.82 -23.73
CA PHE A 332 14.73 -15.10 -23.05
C PHE A 332 15.62 -16.20 -23.66
N ALA A 333 15.77 -16.22 -25.00
CA ALA A 333 16.62 -17.17 -25.68
C ALA A 333 18.09 -17.03 -25.29
N GLU A 334 18.57 -15.79 -25.05
CA GLU A 334 19.91 -15.50 -24.54
C GLU A 334 20.06 -15.85 -23.05
N TRP A 335 19.03 -15.57 -22.25
CA TRP A 335 19.06 -15.78 -20.81
C TRP A 335 19.02 -17.26 -20.42
N ARG A 336 18.21 -18.09 -21.12
CA ARG A 336 18.06 -19.52 -20.80
C ARG A 336 19.33 -20.32 -21.10
N LYS A 337 19.68 -21.23 -20.18
CA LYS A 337 20.91 -22.05 -20.23
C LYS A 337 20.61 -23.54 -20.12
N ILE A 338 19.44 -23.97 -20.63
CA ILE A 338 19.01 -25.38 -20.60
C ILE A 338 19.61 -26.24 -21.72
N ASN A 339 20.12 -25.59 -22.78
CA ASN A 339 20.75 -26.22 -23.95
C ASN A 339 22.23 -25.80 -24.11
N ALA A 340 22.80 -25.13 -23.11
CA ALA A 340 24.15 -24.55 -23.14
C ALA A 340 25.17 -25.45 -22.45
#